data_AF-A0A920HN64-F1
#
_entry.id   AF-A0A920HN64-F1
#
_cell.length_a   1.000
_cell.length_b   1.000
_cell.length_c   1.000
_cell.angle_alpha   90.00
_cell.angle_beta   90.00
_cell.angle_gamma   90.00
#
_symmetry.space_group_name_H-M   'P 1'
#
loop_
_entity.id
_entity.type
_entity.pdbx_description
1 polymer ?
#
loop_
_entity_poly.entity_id
_entity_poly.type
_entity_poly.pdbx_seq_one_letter_code
_entity_poly.pdbx_strand_id
1 'polypeptide(L)'
;MNKLNILIITYYWPPSGGSGVQRWMFFAKYLKQFGHNPIILTVDPKYASYNLIDNSLIDQVKDIEAHKTASFEILKLYSIFKSGNKNRAIPQSYIPTQSIFDKIALFIRLNFFIPDSRIGWNYFAFKKAKKTN
;
A
#
# COMPACT_ATOMS: atom_id res chain seq x y z
N MET A 1 -10.63 -17.16 26.74
CA MET A 1 -9.31 -16.57 26.41
C MET A 1 -9.39 -15.07 26.58
N ASN A 2 -8.33 -14.41 27.04
CA ASN A 2 -8.32 -12.94 27.10
C ASN A 2 -8.30 -12.36 25.69
N LYS A 3 -9.20 -11.41 25.43
CA LYS A 3 -9.25 -10.67 24.17
C LYS A 3 -7.98 -9.82 24.04
N LEU A 4 -7.24 -10.02 22.95
CA LEU A 4 -6.02 -9.25 22.65
C LEU A 4 -6.31 -8.23 21.55
N ASN A 5 -5.78 -7.03 21.71
CA ASN A 5 -5.70 -6.04 20.63
C ASN A 5 -4.41 -6.28 19.85
N ILE A 6 -4.52 -6.52 18.55
CA ILE A 6 -3.39 -6.92 17.69
C ILE A 6 -3.29 -5.93 16.53
N LEU A 7 -2.25 -5.10 16.53
CA LEU A 7 -1.97 -4.19 15.42
C LEU A 7 -1.22 -4.94 14.31
N ILE A 8 -1.81 -5.01 13.13
CA ILE A 8 -1.20 -5.59 11.93
C ILE A 8 -0.85 -4.45 10.98
N ILE A 9 0.44 -4.29 10.70
CA ILE A 9 0.94 -3.26 9.79
C ILE A 9 1.26 -3.92 8.45
N THR A 10 0.47 -3.62 7.43
CA THR A 10 0.65 -4.17 6.08
C THR A 10 0.46 -3.07 5.04
N TYR A 11 1.40 -2.95 4.10
CA TYR A 11 1.33 -1.91 3.08
C TYR A 11 0.09 -2.06 2.21
N TYR A 12 -0.22 -3.28 1.77
CA TYR A 12 -1.40 -3.57 0.96
C TYR A 12 -2.48 -4.27 1.78
N TRP A 13 -3.72 -3.93 1.50
CA TRP A 13 -4.95 -4.50 2.08
C TRP A 13 -6.02 -4.62 0.98
N PRO A 14 -7.07 -5.46 1.12
CA PRO A 14 -8.20 -5.47 0.20
C PRO A 14 -8.70 -4.04 -0.12
N PRO A 15 -8.96 -3.72 -1.40
CA PRO A 15 -9.18 -4.65 -2.51
C PRO A 15 -7.92 -5.12 -3.26
N SER A 16 -6.71 -4.95 -2.73
CA SER A 16 -5.52 -5.53 -3.38
C SER A 16 -5.61 -7.06 -3.39
N GLY A 17 -5.51 -7.68 -4.57
CA GLY A 17 -5.72 -9.12 -4.77
C GLY A 17 -4.49 -10.01 -4.65
N GLY A 18 -3.31 -9.43 -4.35
CA GLY A 18 -2.05 -10.19 -4.32
C GLY A 18 -2.02 -11.28 -3.24
N SER A 19 -1.32 -12.38 -3.50
CA SER A 19 -1.20 -13.52 -2.57
C SER A 19 -0.70 -13.11 -1.17
N GLY A 20 0.22 -12.14 -1.10
CA GLY A 20 0.70 -11.57 0.17
C GLY A 20 -0.40 -10.86 0.98
N VAL A 21 -1.36 -10.23 0.30
CA VAL A 21 -2.51 -9.57 0.94
C VAL A 21 -3.48 -10.58 1.49
N GLN A 22 -3.79 -11.62 0.70
CA GLN A 22 -4.69 -12.69 1.13
C GLN A 22 -4.21 -13.39 2.39
N ARG A 23 -2.88 -13.58 2.57
CA ARG A 23 -2.32 -14.14 3.80
C ARG A 23 -2.70 -13.30 5.03
N TRP A 24 -2.38 -12.01 5.03
CA TRP A 24 -2.68 -11.14 6.17
C TRP A 24 -4.19 -10.96 6.38
N MET A 25 -4.96 -10.95 5.29
CA MET A 25 -6.42 -10.94 5.32
C MET A 25 -6.99 -12.13 6.08
N PHE A 26 -6.61 -13.35 5.70
CA PHE A 26 -7.08 -14.57 6.37
C PHE A 26 -6.59 -14.64 7.81
N PHE A 27 -5.35 -14.25 8.09
CA PHE A 27 -4.83 -14.18 9.47
C PHE A 27 -5.69 -13.27 10.35
N ALA A 28 -5.99 -12.05 9.90
CA ALA A 28 -6.85 -11.13 10.64
C ALA A 28 -8.27 -11.70 10.80
N LYS A 29 -8.83 -12.30 9.75
CA LYS A 29 -10.15 -12.95 9.82
C LYS A 29 -10.20 -14.04 10.88
N TYR A 30 -9.22 -14.94 10.91
CA TYR A 30 -9.15 -16.01 11.90
C TYR A 30 -8.87 -15.48 13.30
N LEU A 31 -7.98 -14.49 13.48
CA LEU A 31 -7.78 -13.83 14.77
C LEU A 31 -9.08 -13.28 15.35
N LYS A 32 -9.90 -12.64 14.50
CA LYS A 32 -11.22 -12.15 14.90
C LYS A 32 -12.18 -13.28 15.26
N GLN A 33 -12.21 -14.37 14.48
CA GLN A 33 -13.00 -15.57 14.79
C GLN A 33 -12.59 -16.25 16.10
N PHE A 34 -11.30 -16.20 16.46
CA PHE A 34 -10.79 -16.67 17.75
C PHE A 34 -11.06 -15.69 18.92
N GLY A 35 -11.79 -14.59 18.69
CA GLY A 35 -12.19 -13.65 19.71
C GLY A 35 -11.18 -12.53 20.00
N HIS A 36 -10.12 -12.39 19.20
CA HIS A 36 -9.18 -11.28 19.29
C HIS A 36 -9.68 -10.06 18.47
N ASN A 37 -9.06 -8.90 18.69
CA ASN A 37 -9.35 -7.67 17.99
C ASN A 37 -8.17 -7.27 17.08
N PRO A 38 -8.14 -7.73 15.83
CA PRO A 38 -7.16 -7.30 14.85
C PRO A 38 -7.49 -5.89 14.35
N ILE A 39 -6.50 -5.01 14.38
CA ILE A 39 -6.55 -3.64 13.89
C ILE A 39 -5.53 -3.52 12.77
N ILE A 40 -5.95 -3.10 11.58
CA ILE A 40 -5.08 -3.01 10.41
C ILE A 40 -4.61 -1.58 10.24
N LEU A 41 -3.31 -1.38 10.04
CA LEU A 41 -2.74 -0.14 9.54
C LEU A 41 -2.20 -0.37 8.13
N THR A 42 -2.76 0.36 7.16
CA THR A 42 -2.47 0.14 5.74
C THR A 42 -2.48 1.44 4.93
N VAL A 43 -2.02 1.37 3.69
CA VAL A 43 -2.09 2.50 2.75
C VAL A 43 -3.51 2.62 2.19
N ASP A 44 -3.95 3.84 1.97
CA ASP A 44 -5.17 4.12 1.21
C ASP A 44 -4.90 3.85 -0.29
N PRO A 45 -5.72 3.01 -0.97
CA PRO A 45 -5.59 2.75 -2.41
C PRO A 45 -5.51 4.02 -3.28
N LYS A 46 -6.08 5.15 -2.84
CA LYS A 46 -5.97 6.43 -3.55
C LYS A 46 -4.52 6.93 -3.65
N TYR A 47 -3.65 6.56 -2.72
CA TYR A 47 -2.27 7.02 -2.64
C TYR A 47 -1.24 5.95 -2.98
N ALA A 48 -1.68 4.77 -3.39
CA ALA A 48 -0.81 3.66 -3.77
C ALA A 48 -1.17 3.10 -5.16
N SER A 49 -0.20 2.49 -5.82
CA SER A 49 -0.41 1.69 -7.03
C SER A 49 -0.76 0.25 -6.65
N TYR A 50 -2.02 -0.14 -6.93
CA TYR A 50 -2.51 -1.51 -6.76
C TYR A 50 -2.41 -2.23 -8.10
N ASN A 51 -1.47 -3.17 -8.22
CA ASN A 51 -1.24 -3.89 -9.48
C ASN A 51 -2.34 -4.92 -9.80
N LEU A 52 -2.96 -5.47 -8.76
CA LEU A 52 -4.05 -6.45 -8.86
C LEU A 52 -5.16 -6.03 -7.91
N ILE A 53 -6.37 -5.86 -8.44
CA ILE A 53 -7.57 -5.45 -7.70
C ILE A 53 -8.58 -6.58 -7.75
N ASP A 54 -9.04 -7.01 -6.59
CA ASP A 54 -10.11 -7.96 -6.40
C ASP A 54 -11.09 -7.41 -5.35
N ASN A 55 -12.23 -6.94 -5.83
CA ASN A 55 -13.26 -6.35 -4.98
C ASN A 55 -14.03 -7.39 -4.16
N SER A 56 -14.00 -8.68 -4.54
CA SER A 56 -14.65 -9.75 -3.77
C SER A 56 -14.03 -9.91 -2.37
N LEU A 57 -12.76 -9.52 -2.21
CA LEU A 57 -12.05 -9.55 -0.94
C LEU A 57 -12.53 -8.48 0.07
N ILE A 58 -13.21 -7.43 -0.39
CA ILE A 58 -13.74 -6.38 0.51
C ILE A 58 -14.72 -7.00 1.50
N ASP A 59 -15.57 -7.91 1.02
CA ASP A 59 -16.59 -8.58 1.83
C ASP A 59 -15.97 -9.44 2.93
N GLN A 60 -14.78 -10.01 2.68
CA GLN A 60 -14.06 -10.83 3.65
C GLN A 60 -13.50 -10.04 4.84
N VAL A 61 -13.37 -8.72 4.70
CA VAL A 61 -12.74 -7.83 5.71
C VAL A 61 -13.66 -6.74 6.23
N LYS A 62 -14.95 -6.76 5.88
CA LYS A 62 -15.93 -5.75 6.30
C LYS A 62 -15.94 -5.52 7.82
N ASP A 63 -15.80 -6.59 8.59
CA ASP A 63 -15.84 -6.53 10.04
C ASP A 63 -14.47 -6.24 10.66
N ILE A 64 -13.39 -6.07 9.89
CA ILE A 64 -12.04 -5.87 10.42
C ILE A 64 -11.72 -4.37 10.38
N GLU A 65 -11.34 -3.80 11.53
CA GLU A 65 -10.96 -2.39 11.61
C GLU A 65 -9.71 -2.12 10.77
N ALA A 66 -9.78 -1.15 9.87
CA ALA A 66 -8.66 -0.77 9.02
C ALA A 66 -8.45 0.74 8.97
N HIS A 67 -7.32 1.19 9.50
CA HIS A 67 -6.84 2.55 9.38
C HIS A 67 -6.02 2.71 8.11
N LYS A 68 -6.61 3.41 7.14
CA LYS A 68 -5.96 3.75 5.87
C LYS A 68 -5.23 5.09 5.99
N THR A 69 -4.05 5.18 5.40
CA THR A 69 -3.18 6.37 5.47
C THR A 69 -2.66 6.76 4.10
N ALA A 70 -2.34 8.04 3.91
CA ALA A 70 -1.70 8.51 2.69
C ALA A 70 -0.29 7.91 2.51
N SER A 71 0.23 7.97 1.30
CA SER A 71 1.61 7.61 0.97
C SER A 71 2.15 8.58 -0.07
N PHE A 72 3.46 8.78 -0.06
CA PHE A 72 4.14 9.53 -1.10
C PHE A 72 4.79 8.55 -2.09
N GLU A 73 4.11 8.31 -3.22
CA GLU A 73 4.61 7.42 -4.27
C GLU A 73 5.15 8.24 -5.45
N ILE A 74 6.47 8.37 -5.51
CA ILE A 74 7.17 9.16 -6.54
C ILE A 74 6.88 8.63 -7.96
N LEU A 75 6.68 7.32 -8.14
CA LEU A 75 6.32 6.74 -9.43
C LEU A 75 4.92 7.15 -9.91
N LYS A 76 3.97 7.30 -8.99
CA LYS A 76 2.62 7.78 -9.30
C LYS A 76 2.63 9.27 -9.66
N LEU A 77 3.46 10.07 -8.99
CA LEU A 77 3.69 11.46 -9.40
C LEU A 77 4.25 11.51 -10.82
N TYR A 78 5.27 10.70 -11.12
CA TYR A 78 5.84 10.62 -12.47
C TYR A 78 4.82 10.19 -13.55
N SER A 79 3.92 9.23 -13.26
CA SER A 79 2.87 8.82 -14.21
C SER A 79 1.84 9.92 -14.47
N ILE A 80 1.48 10.70 -13.45
CA ILE A 80 0.59 11.85 -13.57
C ILE A 80 1.24 12.93 -14.45
N PHE A 81 2.52 13.27 -14.21
CA PHE A 81 3.22 14.30 -14.97
C PHE A 81 3.49 13.90 -16.43
N LYS A 82 3.74 12.62 -16.72
CA LYS A 82 4.09 12.17 -18.08
C LYS A 82 2.89 11.78 -18.94
N SER A 83 1.86 11.15 -18.37
CA SER A 83 0.76 10.56 -19.16
C SER A 83 -0.56 11.32 -19.03
N GLY A 84 -0.67 12.30 -18.13
CA GLY A 84 -1.93 12.99 -17.85
C GLY A 84 -3.05 12.09 -17.30
N ASN A 85 -2.76 10.80 -17.03
CA ASN A 85 -3.77 9.78 -16.74
C ASN A 85 -3.39 8.98 -15.49
N LYS A 86 -4.21 9.11 -14.44
CA LYS A 86 -3.94 8.65 -13.07
C LYS A 86 -3.89 7.12 -12.90
N ASN A 87 -4.37 6.37 -13.90
CA ASN A 87 -4.62 4.91 -13.81
C ASN A 87 -3.66 4.06 -14.64
N ARG A 88 -2.72 4.64 -15.41
CA ARG A 88 -1.68 3.84 -16.07
C ARG A 88 -0.52 3.65 -15.11
N ALA A 89 -0.43 2.45 -14.52
CA ALA A 89 0.79 1.99 -13.90
C ALA A 89 1.90 2.05 -14.97
N ILE A 90 2.95 2.83 -14.72
CA ILE A 90 4.11 2.82 -15.60
C ILE A 90 4.70 1.41 -15.51
N PRO A 91 4.97 0.73 -16.64
CA PRO A 91 5.60 -0.58 -16.60
C PRO A 91 6.89 -0.46 -15.79
N GLN A 92 7.00 -1.25 -14.72
CA GLN A 92 8.21 -1.29 -13.88
C GLN A 92 9.47 -1.52 -14.73
N SER A 93 9.33 -2.11 -15.91
CA SER A 93 10.46 -2.53 -16.74
C SER A 93 11.03 -1.46 -17.68
N TYR A 94 10.34 -0.33 -17.96
CA TYR A 94 10.84 0.61 -18.97
C TYR A 94 10.47 2.08 -18.74
N ILE A 95 11.50 2.93 -18.60
CA ILE A 95 11.40 4.38 -18.72
C ILE A 95 12.18 4.76 -20.00
N PRO A 96 11.54 5.32 -21.05
CA PRO A 96 12.26 5.74 -22.24
C PRO A 96 13.23 6.87 -21.89
N THR A 97 14.47 6.84 -22.43
CA THR A 97 15.56 7.77 -22.07
C THR A 97 15.69 8.97 -23.03
N GLN A 98 14.59 9.37 -23.67
CA GLN A 98 14.62 10.36 -24.77
C GLN A 98 14.81 11.80 -24.25
N SER A 99 14.26 12.14 -23.08
CA SER A 99 14.35 13.48 -22.49
C SER A 99 15.38 13.56 -21.34
N ILE A 100 15.91 14.77 -21.09
CA ILE A 100 16.73 15.09 -19.92
C ILE A 100 15.94 14.81 -18.62
N PHE A 101 14.64 15.09 -18.63
CA PHE A 101 13.76 14.75 -17.50
C PHE A 101 13.63 13.25 -17.28
N ASP A 102 13.63 12.45 -18.35
CA ASP A 102 13.58 10.99 -18.23
C ASP A 102 14.86 10.43 -17.58
N LYS A 103 16.02 11.02 -17.90
CA LYS A 103 17.31 10.66 -17.29
C LYS A 103 17.35 11.04 -15.81
N ILE A 104 16.81 12.19 -15.43
CA ILE A 104 16.69 12.60 -14.02
C ILE A 104 15.73 11.67 -13.27
N ALA A 105 14.58 11.34 -13.85
CA ALA A 105 13.62 10.41 -13.25
C ALA A 105 14.22 9.00 -13.08
N LEU A 106 14.99 8.52 -14.07
CA LEU A 106 15.73 7.26 -14.00
C LEU A 106 16.81 7.31 -12.91
N PHE A 107 17.55 8.42 -12.79
CA PHE A 107 18.55 8.61 -11.74
C PHE A 107 17.91 8.58 -10.34
N ILE A 108 16.82 9.32 -10.13
CA ILE A 108 16.07 9.29 -8.88
C ILE A 108 15.53 7.87 -8.63
N ARG A 109 15.02 7.21 -9.68
CA ARG A 109 14.53 5.83 -9.60
C ARG A 109 15.59 4.86 -9.09
N LEU A 110 16.76 4.87 -9.72
CA LEU A 110 17.84 3.94 -9.43
C LEU A 110 18.51 4.23 -8.08
N ASN A 111 18.55 5.49 -7.64
CA ASN A 111 19.29 5.88 -6.43
C ASN A 111 18.40 6.05 -5.18
N PHE A 112 17.11 6.42 -5.33
CA PHE A 112 16.24 6.72 -4.18
C PHE A 112 15.14 5.68 -3.92
N PHE A 113 14.83 4.77 -4.87
CA PHE A 113 13.82 3.72 -4.67
C PHE A 113 14.40 2.38 -4.21
N ILE A 114 15.72 2.28 -4.13
CA ILE A 114 16.44 1.18 -3.47
C ILE A 114 16.80 1.74 -2.09
N PRO A 115 16.19 1.27 -0.97
CA PRO A 115 15.83 -0.13 -0.73
C PRO A 115 14.36 -0.55 -0.96
N ASP A 116 13.37 0.36 -0.91
CA ASP A 116 11.97 0.06 -1.23
C ASP A 116 11.25 1.31 -1.79
N SER A 117 10.53 1.15 -2.90
CA SER A 117 9.70 2.18 -3.53
C SER A 117 8.55 2.76 -2.67
N ARG A 118 8.26 2.12 -1.53
CA ARG A 118 7.12 2.41 -0.65
C ARG A 118 7.55 3.11 0.63
N ILE A 119 8.84 3.41 0.80
CA ILE A 119 9.40 4.05 2.00
C ILE A 119 8.69 5.36 2.38
N GLY A 120 8.11 6.07 1.39
CA GLY A 120 7.31 7.27 1.59
C GLY A 120 6.04 7.09 2.44
N TRP A 121 5.63 5.85 2.71
CA TRP A 121 4.50 5.54 3.60
C TRP A 121 4.87 5.56 5.09
N ASN A 122 6.13 5.28 5.43
CA ASN A 122 6.57 5.10 6.82
C ASN A 122 6.20 6.29 7.72
N TYR A 123 6.37 7.51 7.21
CA TYR A 123 6.00 8.73 7.94
C TYR A 123 4.50 8.77 8.29
N PHE A 124 3.63 8.47 7.32
CA PHE A 124 2.18 8.50 7.52
C PHE A 124 1.70 7.35 8.41
N ALA A 125 2.23 6.15 8.20
CA ALA A 125 1.96 4.98 9.01
C ALA A 125 2.35 5.23 10.47
N PHE A 126 3.58 5.68 10.72
CA PHE A 126 4.08 5.97 12.06
C PHE A 126 3.25 7.05 12.77
N LYS A 127 2.94 8.15 12.08
CA LYS A 127 2.11 9.23 12.63
C LYS A 127 0.71 8.75 13.01
N LYS A 128 0.13 7.82 12.24
CA LYS A 128 -1.18 7.23 12.55
C LYS A 128 -1.07 6.25 13.71
N ALA A 129 -0.07 5.37 13.72
CA ALA A 129 0.16 4.40 14.79
C ALA A 129 0.30 5.06 16.17
N LYS A 130 1.06 6.17 16.27
CA LYS A 130 1.21 6.91 17.54
C LYS A 130 -0.08 7.52 18.07
N LYS A 131 -1.09 7.78 17.22
CA LYS A 131 -2.38 8.36 17.63
C LYS A 131 -3.41 7.31 18.07
N THR A 132 -3.10 6.03 17.87
CA THR A 132 -4.01 4.91 18.16
C THR A 132 -3.69 4.26 19.52
N ASN A 133 -2.74 4.81 20.29
CA ASN A 133 -2.58 4.58 21.73
C ASN A 133 -3.36 5.64 22.52
#